data_AF-A0A5E4AZA4-F1
#
_entry.id   AF-A0A5E4AZA4-F1
#
_cell.length_a   1.000
_cell.length_b   1.000
_cell.length_c   1.000
_cell.angle_alpha   90.00
_cell.angle_beta   90.00
_cell.angle_gamma   90.00
#
_symmetry.space_group_name_H-M   'P 1'
#
loop_
_entity.id
_entity.type
_entity.pdbx_description
1 polymer ?
#
loop_
_entity_poly.entity_id
_entity_poly.type
_entity_poly.pdbx_seq_one_letter_code
_entity_poly.pdbx_strand_id
1 'polypeptide(L)'
;DKVIPLFNPQCGKCKVCKHPEGNVCLKSSLQQPRGTLIDGTSRFTCRGKPVNHFIHTSTFCQYTVVDEMAVVKIDAASPLEKVCLIGCGFTTGYGSAVKVAKVVLTMANETR
;
A
#
# COMPACT_ATOMS: atom_id res chain seq x y z
N ASP A 1 -4.65 4.38 16.35
CA ASP A 1 -5.13 4.73 14.99
C ASP A 1 -5.48 3.47 14.22
N LYS A 2 -6.55 3.51 13.42
CA LYS A 2 -6.77 2.52 12.36
C LYS A 2 -5.86 2.88 11.19
N VAL A 3 -5.22 1.88 10.59
CA VAL A 3 -4.20 2.07 9.55
C VAL A 3 -4.32 1.02 8.45
N ILE A 4 -3.85 1.36 7.25
CA ILE A 4 -3.67 0.42 6.13
C ILE A 4 -2.19 0.46 5.72
N PRO A 5 -1.49 -0.70 5.72
CA PRO A 5 -0.16 -0.80 5.12
C PRO A 5 -0.19 -0.56 3.61
N LEU A 6 0.82 0.13 3.08
CA LEU A 6 0.96 0.49 1.67
C LEU A 6 2.09 -0.33 1.05
N PHE A 7 1.75 -1.25 0.15
CA PHE A 7 2.78 -2.03 -0.55
C PHE A 7 3.65 -1.19 -1.49
N ASN A 8 3.09 -0.09 -1.98
CA ASN A 8 3.78 0.93 -2.73
C ASN A 8 3.89 2.20 -1.86
N PRO A 9 5.07 2.47 -1.27
CA PRO A 9 5.22 3.55 -0.29
C PRO A 9 5.15 4.93 -0.93
N GLN A 10 4.95 5.97 -0.12
CA GLN A 10 4.99 7.37 -0.55
C GLN A 10 5.93 8.19 0.34
N CYS A 11 7.19 8.35 -0.07
CA CYS A 11 8.20 9.02 0.76
C CYS A 11 8.14 10.56 0.72
N GLY A 12 7.37 11.16 -0.19
CA GLY A 12 7.24 12.61 -0.37
C GLY A 12 8.50 13.34 -0.86
N LYS A 13 9.64 12.66 -0.97
CA LYS A 13 10.95 13.28 -1.21
C LYS A 13 11.54 12.98 -2.58
N CYS A 14 11.23 11.81 -3.17
CA CYS A 14 11.81 11.38 -4.44
C CYS A 14 11.16 12.08 -5.65
N LYS A 15 11.84 12.06 -6.80
CA LYS A 15 11.34 12.69 -8.04
C LYS A 15 9.96 12.18 -8.48
N VAL A 16 9.67 10.90 -8.24
CA VAL A 16 8.36 10.32 -8.59
C VAL A 16 7.27 10.84 -7.66
N CYS A 17 7.50 10.85 -6.34
CA CYS A 17 6.54 11.39 -5.38
C CYS A 17 6.29 12.91 -5.54
N LYS A 18 7.24 13.64 -6.13
CA LYS A 18 7.10 15.06 -6.46
C LYS A 18 6.44 15.32 -7.81
N HIS A 19 6.27 14.29 -8.64
CA HIS A 19 5.68 14.41 -9.97
C HIS A 19 4.16 14.23 -9.87
N PRO A 20 3.34 15.09 -10.51
CA PRO A 20 1.88 15.06 -10.36
C PRO A 20 1.22 13.75 -10.83
N GLU A 21 1.84 13.06 -11.77
CA GLU A 21 1.33 11.79 -12.32
C GLU A 21 2.08 10.55 -11.82
N GLY A 22 3.11 10.71 -10.99
CA GLY A 22 3.96 9.61 -10.55
C GLY A 22 3.48 8.99 -9.24
N ASN A 23 3.25 7.67 -9.21
CA ASN A 23 2.89 6.98 -7.97
C ASN A 23 3.89 5.87 -7.55
N VAL A 24 4.72 5.33 -8.43
CA VAL A 24 5.70 4.29 -8.08
C VAL A 24 6.95 4.90 -7.43
N CYS A 25 6.95 5.00 -6.10
CA CYS A 25 8.05 5.60 -5.35
C CYS A 25 9.38 4.87 -5.57
N LEU A 26 10.49 5.61 -5.60
CA LEU A 26 11.84 5.03 -5.74
C LEU A 26 12.26 4.16 -4.54
N LYS A 27 11.52 4.20 -3.42
CA LYS A 27 11.70 3.30 -2.27
C LYS A 27 10.85 2.02 -2.37
N SER A 28 10.02 1.89 -3.41
CA SER A 28 9.24 0.69 -3.65
C SER A 28 10.14 -0.53 -3.85
N SER A 29 9.76 -1.67 -3.28
CA SER A 29 10.46 -2.94 -3.45
C SER A 29 9.84 -3.82 -4.54
N LEU A 30 8.91 -3.28 -5.34
CA LEU A 30 8.20 -4.03 -6.39
C LEU A 30 9.12 -4.44 -7.54
N GLN A 31 9.98 -3.52 -8.00
CA GLN A 31 10.88 -3.78 -9.12
C GLN A 31 12.12 -4.59 -8.70
N GLN A 32 12.57 -4.40 -7.46
CA GLN A 32 13.73 -5.08 -6.89
C GLN A 32 13.41 -5.51 -5.45
N PRO A 33 12.76 -6.69 -5.27
CA PRO A 33 12.43 -7.21 -3.95
C PRO A 33 13.69 -7.53 -3.14
N ARG A 34 13.83 -6.91 -1.97
CA ARG A 34 14.95 -7.19 -1.04
C ARG A 34 14.58 -8.11 0.11
N GLY A 35 13.30 -8.22 0.43
CA GLY A 35 12.82 -9.02 1.55
C GLY A 35 13.05 -8.39 2.93
N THR A 36 13.28 -7.08 3.01
CA THR A 36 13.69 -6.37 4.22
C THR A 36 12.96 -5.03 4.35
N LEU A 37 13.03 -4.41 5.54
CA LEU A 37 12.68 -3.01 5.73
C LEU A 37 13.72 -2.09 5.06
N ILE A 38 13.48 -0.78 5.05
CA ILE A 38 14.40 0.16 4.38
C ILE A 38 15.81 0.17 4.97
N ASP A 39 15.95 -0.20 6.25
CA ASP A 39 17.23 -0.34 6.95
C ASP A 39 18.02 -1.60 6.54
N GLY A 40 17.45 -2.44 5.66
CA GLY A 40 18.09 -3.64 5.14
C GLY A 40 17.98 -4.86 6.05
N THR A 41 17.20 -4.80 7.14
CA THR A 41 17.05 -5.89 8.11
C THR A 41 15.63 -6.44 8.13
N SER A 42 15.47 -7.63 8.74
CA SER A 42 14.15 -8.19 9.01
C SER A 42 13.71 -7.92 10.46
N ARG A 43 12.40 -7.99 10.68
CA ARG A 43 11.77 -7.99 12.02
C ARG A 43 11.14 -9.34 12.34
N PHE A 44 11.21 -10.29 11.41
CA PHE A 44 10.62 -11.60 11.56
C PHE A 44 11.69 -12.67 11.77
N THR A 45 11.44 -13.52 12.75
CA THR A 45 12.13 -14.78 12.93
C THR A 45 11.10 -15.90 13.07
N CYS A 46 11.40 -17.07 12.55
CA CYS A 46 10.58 -18.27 12.73
C CYS A 46 11.52 -19.46 12.93
N ARG A 47 11.35 -20.17 14.04
CA ARG A 47 12.20 -21.32 14.40
C ARG A 47 13.71 -20.97 14.35
N GLY A 48 14.07 -19.81 14.88
CA GLY A 48 15.46 -19.32 14.92
C GLY A 48 16.03 -18.83 13.58
N LYS A 49 15.24 -18.83 12.49
CA LYS A 49 15.68 -18.37 11.17
C LYS A 49 15.04 -17.02 10.83
N PRO A 50 15.80 -16.04 10.31
CA PRO A 50 15.23 -14.81 9.76
C PRO A 50 14.22 -15.13 8.65
N VAL A 51 13.10 -14.41 8.64
CA VAL A 51 12.06 -14.52 7.61
C VAL A 51 11.98 -13.19 6.87
N ASN A 52 11.83 -13.23 5.54
CA ASN A 52 11.76 -12.02 4.74
C ASN A 52 10.45 -11.25 4.96
N HIS A 53 10.54 -9.93 4.84
CA HIS A 53 9.39 -9.08 4.60
C HIS A 53 8.88 -9.23 3.16
N PHE A 54 7.60 -8.93 2.95
CA PHE A 54 7.00 -8.91 1.62
C PHE A 54 6.43 -7.52 1.35
N ILE A 55 6.98 -6.86 0.32
CA ILE A 55 6.52 -5.57 -0.23
C ILE A 55 6.14 -4.54 0.85
N HIS A 56 7.01 -4.31 1.83
CA HIS A 56 6.81 -3.35 2.94
C HIS A 56 5.65 -3.63 3.91
N THR A 57 4.94 -4.76 3.78
CA THR A 57 3.67 -4.98 4.50
C THR A 57 3.64 -6.26 5.32
N SER A 58 3.89 -7.43 4.72
CA SER A 58 3.83 -8.74 5.38
C SER A 58 2.56 -8.96 6.22
N THR A 59 1.37 -8.85 5.64
CA THR A 59 0.11 -8.83 6.40
C THR A 59 -0.41 -10.20 6.87
N PHE A 60 0.29 -11.29 6.57
CA PHE A 60 -0.10 -12.65 7.00
C PHE A 60 0.53 -13.01 8.35
N CYS A 61 0.31 -12.16 9.34
CA CYS A 61 0.74 -12.34 10.73
C CYS A 61 -0.17 -11.53 11.66
N GLN A 62 -0.16 -11.84 12.96
CA GLN A 62 -0.91 -11.05 13.95
C GLN A 62 -0.33 -9.65 14.16
N TYR A 63 0.99 -9.50 13.98
CA TYR A 63 1.71 -8.24 14.14
C TYR A 63 2.79 -8.12 13.07
N THR A 64 2.83 -6.96 12.40
CA THR A 64 3.84 -6.60 11.42
C THR A 64 4.52 -5.29 11.82
N VAL A 65 5.74 -5.08 11.32
CA VAL A 65 6.46 -3.82 11.45
C VAL A 65 6.65 -3.28 10.04
N VAL A 66 6.29 -2.02 9.84
CA VAL A 66 6.36 -1.33 8.55
C VAL A 66 7.09 0.00 8.70
N ASP A 67 7.75 0.44 7.62
CA ASP A 67 8.30 1.78 7.55
C ASP A 67 7.17 2.83 7.52
N GLU A 68 7.39 4.01 8.12
CA GLU A 68 6.36 5.07 8.21
C GLU A 68 5.82 5.48 6.83
N MET A 69 6.66 5.50 5.79
CA MET A 69 6.25 5.82 4.42
C MET A 69 5.36 4.74 3.76
N ALA A 70 5.22 3.59 4.40
CA ALA A 70 4.47 2.42 3.94
C ALA A 70 3.23 2.16 4.81
N VAL A 71 2.70 3.19 5.49
CA VAL A 71 1.46 3.10 6.25
C VAL A 71 0.69 4.40 6.16
N VAL A 72 -0.64 4.30 6.15
CA VAL A 72 -1.53 5.47 6.18
C VAL A 72 -2.56 5.31 7.30
N LYS A 73 -2.78 6.41 8.03
CA LYS A 73 -3.90 6.53 8.98
C LYS A 73 -5.21 6.66 8.21
N ILE A 74 -6.22 5.92 8.65
CA ILE A 74 -7.58 5.98 8.11
C ILE A 74 -8.57 6.43 9.18
N ASP A 75 -9.82 6.64 8.76
CA ASP A 75 -10.92 6.98 9.66
C ASP A 75 -11.09 5.90 10.75
N ALA A 76 -11.16 6.36 12.01
CA ALA A 76 -11.39 5.51 13.17
C ALA A 76 -12.72 4.75 13.12
N ALA A 77 -13.72 5.24 12.39
CA ALA A 77 -15.02 4.58 12.22
C ALA A 77 -15.02 3.46 11.14
N SER A 78 -13.95 3.33 10.34
CA SER A 78 -13.94 2.41 9.19
C SER A 78 -14.03 0.92 9.59
N PRO A 79 -14.87 0.10 8.93
CA PRO A 79 -14.94 -1.36 9.13
C PRO A 79 -13.75 -2.08 8.46
N LEU A 80 -12.78 -2.52 9.25
CA LEU A 80 -11.48 -3.04 8.76
C LEU A 80 -11.61 -4.29 7.89
N GLU A 81 -12.62 -5.12 8.13
CA GLU A 81 -12.93 -6.32 7.36
C GLU A 81 -13.38 -6.02 5.92
N LYS A 82 -13.80 -4.77 5.66
CA LYS A 82 -14.17 -4.30 4.31
C LYS A 82 -13.09 -3.42 3.71
N VAL A 83 -12.60 -2.44 4.45
CA VAL A 83 -11.67 -1.43 3.92
C VAL A 83 -10.26 -1.97 3.66
N CYS A 84 -9.93 -3.18 4.12
CA CYS A 84 -8.68 -3.84 3.77
C CYS A 84 -8.48 -3.97 2.24
N LEU A 85 -9.56 -4.09 1.47
CA LEU A 85 -9.51 -4.16 -0.01
C LEU A 85 -9.02 -2.87 -0.67
N ILE A 86 -9.12 -1.72 0.01
CA ILE A 86 -8.58 -0.43 -0.44
C ILE A 86 -7.04 -0.48 -0.51
N GLY A 87 -6.40 -1.34 0.30
CA GLY A 87 -4.94 -1.50 0.28
C GLY A 87 -4.36 -2.10 -1.01
N CYS A 88 -5.18 -2.71 -1.88
CA CYS A 88 -4.71 -3.27 -3.15
C CYS A 88 -5.80 -3.34 -4.23
N GLY A 89 -6.66 -4.37 -4.19
CA GLY A 89 -7.49 -4.75 -5.34
C GLY A 89 -8.50 -3.68 -5.78
N PHE A 90 -9.22 -3.08 -4.82
CA PHE A 90 -10.22 -2.06 -5.12
C PHE A 90 -9.59 -0.81 -5.74
N THR A 91 -8.57 -0.25 -5.09
CA THR A 91 -7.91 0.98 -5.54
C THR A 91 -7.17 0.79 -6.86
N THR A 92 -6.55 -0.37 -7.07
CA THR A 92 -5.87 -0.69 -8.33
C THR A 92 -6.87 -0.77 -9.48
N GLY A 93 -7.96 -1.52 -9.32
CA GLY A 93 -8.99 -1.66 -10.36
C GLY A 93 -9.68 -0.33 -10.67
N TYR A 94 -10.18 0.34 -9.62
CA TYR A 94 -10.88 1.62 -9.76
C TYR A 94 -9.96 2.70 -10.35
N GLY A 95 -8.74 2.85 -9.82
CA GLY A 95 -7.76 3.81 -10.29
C GLY A 95 -7.33 3.56 -11.74
N SER A 96 -7.24 2.30 -12.17
CA SER A 96 -6.93 1.97 -13.57
C SER A 96 -7.99 2.52 -14.52
N ALA A 97 -9.27 2.43 -14.17
CA ALA A 97 -10.35 2.98 -14.99
C ALA A 97 -10.37 4.52 -14.96
N VAL A 98 -10.41 5.13 -13.77
CA VAL A 98 -10.71 6.57 -13.64
C VAL A 98 -9.48 7.46 -13.75
N LYS A 99 -8.31 7.02 -13.28
CA LYS A 99 -7.07 7.83 -13.28
C LYS A 99 -6.22 7.55 -14.51
N VAL A 100 -6.07 6.29 -14.92
CA VAL A 100 -5.24 5.90 -16.06
C VAL A 100 -6.02 5.98 -17.38
N ALA A 101 -7.13 5.22 -17.50
CA ALA A 101 -7.93 5.19 -18.72
C ALA A 101 -8.88 6.40 -18.87
N LYS A 102 -9.07 7.19 -17.81
CA LYS A 102 -9.94 8.38 -17.78
C LYS A 102 -11.39 8.08 -18.20
N VAL A 103 -11.90 6.91 -17.84
CA VAL A 103 -13.29 6.55 -18.06
C VAL A 103 -14.17 7.50 -17.23
N VAL A 104 -15.08 8.19 -17.90
CA VAL A 104 -16.09 9.01 -17.22
C VAL A 104 -17.07 8.06 -16.56
N LEU A 105 -17.16 8.14 -15.24
CA LEU A 105 -18.26 7.52 -14.52
C LEU A 105 -19.50 8.35 -14.83
N THR A 106 -20.23 7.97 -15.87
CA THR A 106 -21.63 8.34 -15.96
C THR A 106 -22.30 7.67 -14.78
N MET A 107 -22.64 8.45 -13.76
CA MET A 107 -23.60 8.03 -12.76
C MET A 107 -24.84 7.66 -13.56
N ALA A 108 -25.10 6.36 -13.72
CA ALA A 108 -26.42 5.92 -14.07
C ALA A 108 -27.31 6.54 -13.00
N ASN A 109 -28.17 7.46 -13.40
CA ASN A 109 -29.20 8.02 -12.54
C ASN A 109 -30.07 6.83 -12.12
N GLU A 110 -29.71 6.14 -11.03
CA GLU A 110 -30.61 5.29 -10.27
C GLU A 110 -31.59 6.22 -9.55
N THR A 111 -32.45 6.83 -10.37
CA THR A 111 -33.73 7.37 -9.92
C THR A 111 -34.68 6.19 -9.76
N ARG A 112 -35.05 5.96 -8.49
CA ARG A 112 -36.16 5.14 -7.96
C ARG A 112 -35.90 3.66 -7.71
#